data_AF-A0A6G8QE64-F1
#
_entry.id   AF-A0A6G8QE64-F1
#
_cell.length_a   1.000
_cell.length_b   1.000
_cell.length_c   1.000
_cell.angle_alpha   90.00
_cell.angle_beta   90.00
_cell.angle_gamma   90.00
#
_symmetry.space_group_name_H-M   'P 1'
#
loop_
_entity.id
_entity.type
_entity.pdbx_description
1 polymer ?
#
loop_
_entity_poly.entity_id
_entity_poly.type
_entity_poly.pdbx_seq_one_letter_code
_entity_poly.pdbx_strand_id
1 'polypeptide(L)' 'MRLTGLPNVARYPEAEVSRDEEAITILFGGLGQEQTMTVPLKYVGGDEEAAELWLMARLQEIGYEVRRGQQL' A
#
# COMPACT_ATOMS: atom_id res chain seq x y z
N MET A 1 -0.42 13.42 -3.95
CA MET A 1 0.57 13.12 -2.89
C MET A 1 1.67 12.23 -3.48
N ARG A 2 2.92 12.25 -2.98
CA ARG A 2 3.99 11.32 -3.39
C ARG A 2 4.27 10.35 -2.25
N LEU A 3 4.20 9.05 -2.53
CA LEU A 3 4.68 8.02 -1.60
C LEU A 3 6.21 8.08 -1.58
N THR A 4 6.79 8.39 -0.43
CA THR A 4 8.25 8.47 -0.23
C THR A 4 8.65 7.44 0.82
N GLY A 5 9.80 6.79 0.64
CA GLY A 5 10.28 5.76 1.56
C GLY A 5 9.74 4.36 1.28
N LEU A 6 9.19 4.12 0.08
CA LEU A 6 8.74 2.79 -0.31
C LEU A 6 9.93 1.80 -0.40
N PRO A 7 9.74 0.54 0.02
CA PRO A 7 10.78 -0.49 -0.05
C PRO A 7 11.19 -0.77 -1.51
N ASN A 8 12.45 -1.14 -1.78
CA ASN A 8 12.86 -1.40 -3.17
C ASN A 8 12.05 -2.56 -3.81
N VAL A 9 11.34 -2.30 -4.91
CA VAL A 9 10.53 -3.29 -5.66
C VAL A 9 11.31 -4.56 -6.02
N ALA A 10 12.60 -4.45 -6.36
CA ALA A 10 13.40 -5.62 -6.72
C ALA A 10 13.61 -6.59 -5.54
N ARG A 11 13.52 -6.09 -4.30
CA ARG A 11 13.62 -6.89 -3.08
C ARG A 11 12.23 -7.21 -2.50
N TYR A 12 11.28 -6.32 -2.74
CA TYR A 12 9.92 -6.39 -2.24
C TYR A 12 8.91 -6.24 -3.38
N PRO A 13 8.79 -7.23 -4.29
CA PRO A 13 7.92 -7.11 -5.45
C PRO A 13 6.44 -7.12 -5.07
N GLU A 14 6.08 -7.71 -3.94
CA GLU A 14 4.69 -7.92 -3.54
C GLU A 14 4.24 -6.82 -2.58
N ALA A 15 3.02 -6.31 -2.77
CA ALA A 15 2.38 -5.38 -1.84
C ALA A 15 0.93 -5.81 -1.58
N GLU A 16 0.61 -6.13 -0.33
CA GLU A 16 -0.75 -6.36 0.11
C GLU A 16 -1.30 -5.10 0.79
N VAL A 17 -2.45 -4.62 0.32
CA VAL A 17 -3.07 -3.39 0.80
C VAL A 17 -4.33 -3.73 1.57
N SER A 18 -4.37 -3.40 2.85
CA SER A 18 -5.53 -3.53 3.73
C SER A 18 -5.96 -2.15 4.20
N ARG A 19 -7.27 -1.89 4.24
CA ARG A 19 -7.83 -0.66 4.79
C ARG A 19 -8.46 -0.92 6.15
N ASP A 20 -8.33 0.07 7.01
CA ASP A 20 -9.00 0.20 8.31
C ASP A 20 -9.74 1.55 8.34
N GLU A 21 -10.56 1.80 9.36
CA GLU A 21 -11.39 3.04 9.48
C GLU A 21 -10.57 4.34 9.50
N GLU A 22 -9.28 4.28 9.87
CA GLU A 22 -8.43 5.45 10.06
C GLU A 22 -7.22 5.51 9.10
N ALA A 23 -6.84 4.37 8.52
CA ALA A 23 -5.60 4.24 7.77
C ALA A 23 -5.64 3.10 6.76
N ILE A 24 -4.72 3.14 5.81
CA ILE A 24 -4.42 2.04 4.90
C ILE A 24 -3.07 1.46 5.28
N THR A 25 -3.02 0.16 5.53
CA THR A 25 -1.81 -0.59 5.82
C THR A 25 -1.35 -1.31 4.56
N ILE A 26 -0.06 -1.18 4.24
CA ILE A 26 0.59 -1.86 3.12
C ILE A 26 1.63 -2.81 3.69
N LEU A 27 1.50 -4.10 3.40
CA LEU A 27 2.48 -5.12 3.71
C LEU A 27 3.30 -5.42 2.45
N PHE A 28 4.58 -5.08 2.48
CA PHE A 28 5.54 -5.36 1.42
C PHE A 28 6.24 -6.68 1.68
N GLY A 29 6.14 -7.61 0.73
CA GLY A 29 6.66 -8.97 0.82
C GLY A 29 7.58 -9.36 -0.33
N GLY A 30 7.96 -10.63 -0.39
CA GLY A 30 8.77 -11.21 -1.47
C GLY A 30 10.09 -11.80 -0.98
N LEU A 31 11.22 -11.27 -1.44
CA LEU A 31 12.55 -11.87 -1.20
C LEU A 31 13.17 -11.46 0.15
N GLY A 32 12.61 -10.46 0.83
CA GLY A 32 13.06 -9.97 2.13
C GLY A 32 12.12 -10.32 3.28
N GLN A 33 12.53 -9.96 4.51
CA GLN A 33 11.59 -9.94 5.64
C GLN A 33 10.51 -8.90 5.39
N GLU A 34 9.26 -9.29 5.58
CA GLU A 34 8.08 -8.45 5.37
C GLU A 34 8.25 -7.07 6.03
N GLN A 35 7.81 -6.04 5.31
CA GLN A 35 7.88 -4.66 5.79
C GLN A 35 6.50 -4.02 5.70
N THR A 36 6.03 -3.49 6.82
CA THR A 36 4.72 -2.85 6.88
C THR A 36 4.86 -1.33 6.84
N MET A 37 3.97 -0.68 6.09
CA MET A 37 3.85 0.77 6.06
C MET A 37 2.38 1.18 6.24
N THR A 38 2.12 2.10 7.17
CA THR A 38 0.76 2.59 7.43
C THR A 38 0.61 4.01 6.92
N VAL A 39 -0.42 4.25 6.12
CA VAL A 39 -0.75 5.53 5.50
C VAL A 39 -2.10 6.01 6.07
N PRO A 40 -2.11 7.02 6.94
CA PRO A 40 -3.36 7.58 7.46
C PRO A 40 -4.25 8.14 6.34
N LEU A 41 -5.54 7.82 6.36
CA LEU A 41 -6.51 8.19 5.30
C LEU A 41 -6.60 9.71 5.09
N LYS A 42 -6.42 10.48 6.18
CA LYS A 42 -6.38 11.96 6.15
C LYS A 42 -5.38 12.55 5.14
N TYR A 43 -4.36 11.78 4.73
CA TYR A 43 -3.36 12.24 3.77
C TYR A 43 -3.68 11.89 2.32
N VAL A 44 -4.45 10.81 2.10
CA VAL A 44 -4.81 10.35 0.75
C VAL A 44 -6.00 11.16 0.21
N GLY A 45 -6.92 11.55 1.09
CA GLY A 45 -8.11 12.34 0.75
C GLY A 45 -9.13 11.54 -0.08
N GLY A 46 -10.38 11.99 -0.07
CA GLY A 46 -11.51 11.22 -0.62
C GLY A 46 -12.09 10.23 0.40
N ASP A 47 -13.06 9.44 -0.06
CA ASP A 47 -13.60 8.30 0.71
C ASP A 47 -12.58 7.15 0.80
N GLU A 48 -12.75 6.30 1.81
CA GLU A 48 -11.84 5.18 2.15
C GLU A 48 -11.57 4.25 0.96
N GLU A 49 -12.58 4.03 0.13
CA GLU A 49 -12.48 3.18 -1.04
C GLU A 49 -11.70 3.81 -2.18
N ALA A 50 -11.98 5.08 -2.50
CA ALA A 50 -11.21 5.84 -3.47
C ALA A 50 -9.73 5.96 -3.06
N ALA A 51 -9.46 6.16 -1.77
CA ALA A 51 -8.11 6.24 -1.22
C ALA A 51 -7.34 4.93 -1.40
N GLU A 52 -7.98 3.79 -1.11
CA GLU A 52 -7.38 2.46 -1.29
C GLU A 52 -7.10 2.15 -2.77
N LEU A 53 -8.09 2.35 -3.64
CA LEU A 53 -7.95 2.12 -5.08
C LEU A 53 -6.85 3.00 -5.68
N TRP A 54 -6.78 4.27 -5.28
CA TRP A 54 -5.73 5.17 -5.72
C TRP A 54 -4.34 4.69 -5.28
N LEU A 55 -4.21 4.23 -4.04
CA LEU A 55 -2.96 3.72 -3.50
C LEU A 55 -2.51 2.45 -4.22
N MET A 56 -3.43 1.52 -4.48
CA MET A 56 -3.16 0.30 -5.23
C MET A 56 -2.70 0.60 -6.64
N ALA A 57 -3.41 1.48 -7.36
CA ALA A 57 -3.02 1.91 -8.70
C ALA A 57 -1.62 2.54 -8.69
N ARG A 58 -1.34 3.37 -7.68
CA ARG A 58 -0.04 4.03 -7.55
C ARG A 58 1.11 3.04 -7.30
N LEU A 59 0.88 2.00 -6.50
CA LEU A 59 1.86 0.95 -6.28
C LEU A 59 2.09 0.12 -7.55
N GLN A 60 1.03 -0.19 -8.31
CA GLN A 60 1.17 -0.88 -9.60
C GLN A 60 1.98 -0.05 -10.60
N GLU A 61 1.78 1.27 -10.68
CA GLU A 61 2.59 2.16 -11.54
C GLU A 61 4.08 2.14 -11.19
N ILE A 62 4.42 1.87 -9.93
CA ILE A 62 5.81 1.79 -9.45
C ILE A 62 6.42 0.40 -9.76
N GLY A 63 5.58 -0.60 -10.05
CA GLY A 63 5.98 -1.95 -10.44
C GLY A 63 5.77 -3.01 -9.34
N TYR A 64 5.02 -2.71 -8.28
CA TYR A 64 4.63 -3.74 -7.31
C TYR A 64 3.50 -4.62 -7.86
N GLU A 65 3.54 -5.89 -7.49
CA GLU A 65 2.42 -6.81 -7.61
C GLU A 65 1.47 -6.58 -6.44
N VAL A 66 0.39 -5.84 -6.71
CA VAL A 66 -0.53 -5.38 -5.67
C VAL A 66 -1.70 -6.32 -5.50
N ARG A 67 -2.00 -6.70 -4.26
CA ARG A 67 -3.17 -7.48 -3.87
C ARG A 67 -3.97 -6.74 -2.80
N ARG A 68 -5.29 -6.94 -2.79
CA ARG A 68 -6.14 -6.44 -1.71
C ARG A 68 -6.10 -7.45 -0.57
N GLY A 69 -5.66 -7.01 0.60
CA GLY A 69 -5.67 -7.80 1.83
C GLY A 69 -7.07 -7.87 2.42
N GLN A 70 -7.26 -8.74 3.42
CA GLN A 70 -8.52 -8.77 4.16
C GLN A 70 -8.63 -7.52 5.03
N GLN A 71 -9.82 -6.90 5.01
CA GLN A 71 -10.21 -5.82 5.90
C GLN A 71 -10.20 -6.37 7.34
N LEU A 72 -9.36 -5.83 8.21
CA LEU A 72 -9.25 -6.25 9.61
C LEU A 72 -10.33 -5.60 10.49
#